data_AF-A0A4U6C6P2-F1
#
_entry.id   AF-A0A4U6C6P2-F1
#
_cell.length_a   1.000
_cell.length_b   1.000
_cell.length_c   1.000
_cell.angle_alpha   90.00
_cell.angle_beta   90.00
_cell.angle_gamma   90.00
#
_symmetry.space_group_name_H-M   'P 1'
#
loop_
_entity.id
_entity.type
_entity.pdbx_description
1 polymer ?
#
loop_
_entity_poly.entity_id
_entity_poly.type
_entity_poly.pdbx_seq_one_letter_code
_entity_poly.pdbx_strand_id
1 'polypeptide(L)' 'MSANLIGAIVGLVVAAADFLLLRLLASRVDLPETKRVLHITGLSQFVLLPAIGYFVAPYFTGE' A
#
# COMPACT_ATOMS: atom_id res chain seq x y z
N MET A 1 -7.60 2.54 -20.45
CA MET A 1 -7.89 2.02 -19.09
C MET A 1 -8.68 3.10 -18.37
N SER A 2 -9.72 2.75 -17.60
CA SER A 2 -10.44 3.73 -16.78
C SER A 2 -9.53 4.34 -15.71
N ALA A 3 -9.81 5.58 -15.29
CA ALA A 3 -9.05 6.24 -14.23
C ALA A 3 -9.01 5.41 -12.94
N ASN A 4 -10.10 4.71 -12.60
CA ASN A 4 -10.16 3.80 -11.46
C ASN A 4 -9.11 2.69 -11.55
N LEU A 5 -8.95 2.07 -12.73
CA LEU A 5 -8.01 0.96 -12.91
C LEU A 5 -6.56 1.46 -12.81
N ILE A 6 -6.28 2.65 -13.35
CA ILE A 6 -4.97 3.31 -13.24
C ILE A 6 -4.68 3.60 -11.77
N GLY A 7 -5.64 4.19 -11.05
CA GLY A 7 -5.52 4.47 -9.62
C GLY A 7 -5.25 3.22 -8.78
N ALA A 8 -5.95 2.12 -9.06
CA ALA A 8 -5.73 0.85 -8.36
C ALA A 8 -4.30 0.31 -8.58
N ILE A 9 -3.79 0.37 -9.81
CA ILE A 9 -2.43 -0.09 -10.13
C ILE A 9 -1.39 0.80 -9.46
N VAL A 10 -1.57 2.12 -9.49
CA VAL A 10 -0.70 3.06 -8.78
C VAL A 10 -0.72 2.76 -7.29
N GLY A 11 -1.89 2.57 -6.69
CA GLY A 11 -2.03 2.17 -5.29
C GLY A 11 -1.31 0.86 -4.97
N LEU A 12 -1.30 -0.11 -5.90
CA LEU A 12 -0.61 -1.38 -5.73
C LEU A 12 0.91 -1.23 -5.79
N VAL A 13 1.41 -0.38 -6.68
CA VAL A 13 2.84 -0.04 -6.75
C VAL A 13 3.29 0.66 -5.46
N VAL A 14 2.50 1.60 -4.95
CA VAL A 14 2.80 2.29 -3.69
C VAL A 14 2.77 1.31 -2.51
N ALA A 15 1.78 0.41 -2.45
CA ALA A 15 1.73 -0.64 -1.42
C ALA A 15 2.96 -1.56 -1.44
N ALA A 16 3.43 -1.94 -2.63
CA ALA A 16 4.65 -2.73 -2.76
C ALA A 16 5.87 -1.97 -2.25
N ALA A 17 5.99 -0.68 -2.56
CA ALA A 17 7.06 0.16 -2.05
C ALA A 17 7.00 0.28 -0.52
N ASP A 18 5.84 0.55 0.05
CA ASP A 18 5.68 0.69 1.51
C ASP A 18 5.96 -0.62 2.25
N PHE A 19 5.49 -1.76 1.72
CA PHE A 19 5.80 -3.07 2.28
C PHE A 19 7.31 -3.33 2.35
N LEU A 20 8.07 -2.96 1.30
CA LEU A 20 9.53 -3.08 1.31
C LEU A 20 10.17 -2.17 2.37
N LEU A 21 9.69 -0.93 2.51
CA LEU A 21 10.17 0.00 3.53
C LEU A 21 9.88 -0.50 4.94
N LEU A 22 8.68 -0.99 5.21
CA LEU A 22 8.30 -1.56 6.50
C LEU A 22 9.07 -2.85 6.81
N ARG A 23 9.36 -3.67 5.80
CA ARG A 23 10.21 -4.85 5.94
C ARG A 23 11.66 -4.46 6.26
N LEU A 24 12.19 -3.40 5.64
CA LEU A 24 13.50 -2.85 5.99
C LEU A 24 13.51 -2.32 7.42
N LEU A 25 12.45 -1.61 7.85
CA LEU A 25 12.31 -1.16 9.23
C LEU A 25 12.25 -2.33 10.21
N ALA A 26 11.49 -3.38 9.91
CA ALA A 26 11.40 -4.58 10.73
C ALA A 26 12.75 -5.29 10.91
N SER A 27 13.67 -5.17 9.95
CA SER A 27 15.04 -5.69 10.08
C SER A 27 15.88 -4.97 11.14
N ARG A 28 15.48 -3.75 11.52
CA ARG A 28 16.17 -2.89 12.50
C ARG A 28 15.53 -2.90 13.88
N VAL A 29 14.41 -3.60 14.06
CA VAL A 29 13.73 -3.71 15.34
C VAL A 29 14.15 -5.02 16.01
N ASP A 30 14.31 -5.05 17.32
CA ASP A 30 14.63 -6.28 18.05
C ASP A 30 13.38 -7.02 18.52
N LEU A 31 12.33 -6.28 18.88
CA LEU A 31 11.09 -6.80 19.44
C LEU A 31 10.29 -7.63 18.40
N PRO A 32 10.00 -8.92 18.66
CA PRO A 32 9.31 -9.78 17.70
C PRO A 32 7.85 -9.36 17.47
N GLU A 33 7.16 -8.81 18.46
CA GLU A 33 5.77 -8.33 18.33
C GLU A 33 5.70 -7.15 17.36
N THR A 34 6.63 -6.21 17.44
CA THR A 34 6.69 -5.06 16.53
C THR A 34 6.97 -5.50 15.10
N LYS A 35 7.87 -6.47 14.88
CA LYS A 35 8.10 -7.05 13.55
C LYS A 35 6.83 -7.62 12.95
N ARG A 36 6.06 -8.35 13.78
CA ARG A 36 4.79 -8.95 13.37
C ARG A 36 3.78 -7.88 12.97
N VAL A 37 3.65 -6.82 13.75
CA VAL A 37 2.77 -5.69 13.44
C VAL A 37 3.19 -5.03 12.13
N LEU A 38 4.48 -4.71 11.95
CA LEU A 38 4.99 -4.09 10.72
C LEU A 38 4.70 -4.93 9.47
N HIS A 39 4.83 -6.26 9.54
CA HIS A 39 4.46 -7.14 8.43
C HIS A 39 2.95 -7.17 8.17
N ILE A 40 2.11 -7.24 9.21
CA ILE A 40 0.65 -7.24 9.04
C ILE A 40 0.19 -5.91 8.43
N THR A 41 0.71 -4.80 8.93
CA THR A 41 0.43 -3.46 8.39
C THR A 41 0.88 -3.35 6.94
N GLY A 42 2.08 -3.80 6.60
CA GLY A 42 2.53 -3.77 5.21
C GLY A 42 1.68 -4.65 4.28
N LEU A 43 1.22 -5.81 4.75
CA LEU A 43 0.33 -6.67 3.98
C LEU A 43 -1.07 -6.06 3.78
N SER A 44 -1.61 -5.35 4.79
CA SER A 44 -2.93 -4.72 4.66
C SER A 44 -2.94 -3.61 3.61
N GLN A 45 -1.80 -2.94 3.38
CA GLN A 45 -1.69 -1.89 2.38
C GLN A 45 -1.90 -2.38 0.94
N PHE A 46 -1.62 -3.65 0.64
CA PHE A 46 -1.91 -4.23 -0.68
C PHE A 46 -3.41 -4.30 -1.01
N VAL A 47 -4.28 -4.13 -0.01
CA VAL A 47 -5.72 -4.00 -0.23
C VAL A 47 -6.14 -2.55 -0.11
N LEU A 48 -5.68 -1.87 0.95
CA LEU A 48 -6.13 -0.51 1.26
C LEU A 48 -5.70 0.52 0.20
N LEU A 49 -4.44 0.53 -0.22
CA LEU A 49 -3.96 1.53 -1.18
C LEU A 49 -4.52 1.36 -2.59
N PRO A 50 -4.64 0.14 -3.15
CA PRO A 50 -5.34 -0.06 -4.42
C PRO A 50 -6.81 0.33 -4.34
N ALA A 51 -7.50 -0.01 -3.25
CA ALA A 51 -8.90 0.37 -3.06
C ALA A 51 -9.05 1.90 -3.03
N ILE A 52 -8.22 2.59 -2.25
CA ILE A 52 -8.18 4.06 -2.22
C ILE A 52 -7.91 4.61 -3.62
N GLY A 53 -6.87 4.12 -4.31
CA GLY A 53 -6.55 4.57 -5.67
C GLY A 53 -7.70 4.36 -6.65
N TYR A 54 -8.39 3.22 -6.58
CA TYR A 54 -9.53 2.91 -7.44
C TYR A 54 -10.68 3.92 -7.30
N PHE A 55 -11.01 4.32 -6.07
CA PHE A 55 -12.10 5.26 -5.82
C PHE A 55 -11.67 6.72 -5.93
N VAL A 56 -10.40 7.02 -5.66
CA VAL A 56 -9.93 8.41 -5.58
C VAL A 56 -9.48 8.95 -6.93
N ALA A 57 -8.87 8.12 -7.79
CA ALA A 57 -8.34 8.57 -9.09
C ALA A 57 -9.35 9.29 -9.99
N PRO A 58 -10.63 8.87 -10.11
CA PRO A 58 -11.62 9.54 -10.96
C PRO A 58 -11.88 11.00 -10.55
N TYR A 59 -11.87 11.30 -9.25
CA TYR A 59 -12.05 12.67 -8.73
C TYR A 59 -10.93 13.62 -9.19
N PHE A 60 -9.75 13.11 -9.51
CA PHE A 60 -8.63 13.91 -10.03
C PHE A 60 -8.63 14.02 -11.55
N THR A 61 -9.20 13.03 -12.25
CA THR A 61 -9.27 13.01 -13.72
C THR A 61 -10.56 13.64 -14.27
N GLY A 62 -11.53 13.95 -13.40
CA GLY A 62 -12.83 14.48 -13.79
C GLY A 62 -13.75 13.42 -14.41
N GLU A 63 -13.49 12.15 -14.11
CA GLU A 63 -14.31 10.99 -14.50
C GLU A 63 -15.25 10.55 -13.36
#